data_AF-A0A2T3ITB6-F1
#
_entry.id   AF-A0A2T3ITB6-F1
#
_cell.length_a   1.000
_cell.length_b   1.000
_cell.length_c   1.000
_cell.angle_alpha   90.00
_cell.angle_beta   90.00
_cell.angle_gamma   90.00
#
_symmetry.space_group_name_H-M   'P 1'
#
loop_
_entity.id
_entity.type
_entity.pdbx_description
1 polymer ?
#
loop_
_entity_poly.entity_id
_entity_poly.type
_entity_poly.pdbx_seq_one_letter_code
_entity_poly.pdbx_strand_id
1 'polypeptide(L)'
;MNTQYFSALIKISLFASLLCLGLVLLGNYGLLSNMPIEVKDLTTNQTHIDYIHIIFYVVFNCMFVGFLGCLLWRAKHSQQQLKQYLAHN
;
A
#
# COMPACT_ATOMS: atom_id res chain seq x y z
N MET A 1 14.15 28.11 -7.73
CA MET A 1 14.81 26.79 -7.62
C MET A 1 14.03 25.81 -6.71
N ASN A 2 13.40 26.24 -5.61
CA ASN A 2 12.76 25.34 -4.63
C ASN A 2 11.42 24.68 -5.11
N THR A 3 10.61 25.40 -5.87
CA THR A 3 9.28 24.94 -6.34
C THR A 3 9.33 23.73 -7.28
N GLN A 4 10.38 23.61 -8.08
CA GLN A 4 10.58 22.52 -9.04
C GLN A 4 10.89 21.19 -8.33
N TYR A 5 11.69 21.23 -7.25
CA TYR A 5 11.99 20.05 -6.42
C TYR A 5 10.75 19.56 -5.67
N PHE A 6 9.95 20.45 -5.09
CA PHE A 6 8.69 20.07 -4.45
C PHE A 6 7.70 19.46 -5.45
N SER A 7 7.56 20.06 -6.63
CA SER A 7 6.70 19.53 -7.69
C SER A 7 7.14 18.13 -8.16
N ALA A 8 8.45 17.92 -8.35
CA ALA A 8 8.99 16.62 -8.70
C ALA A 8 8.76 15.57 -7.60
N LEU A 9 8.97 15.96 -6.32
CA LEU A 9 8.76 15.08 -5.17
C LEU A 9 7.30 14.63 -5.04
N ILE A 10 6.35 15.55 -5.25
CA ILE A 10 4.91 15.23 -5.26
C ILE A 10 4.57 14.25 -6.39
N LYS A 11 5.10 14.47 -7.61
CA LYS A 11 4.85 13.58 -8.75
C LYS A 11 5.40 12.17 -8.53
N ILE A 12 6.64 12.06 -8.04
CA ILE A 12 7.26 10.76 -7.72
C ILE A 12 6.48 10.06 -6.59
N SER A 13 6.07 10.79 -5.56
CA SER A 13 5.28 10.23 -4.46
C SER A 13 3.92 9.72 -4.94
N LEU A 14 3.24 10.47 -5.83
CA LEU A 14 1.96 10.03 -6.42
C LEU A 14 2.15 8.77 -7.27
N PHE A 15 3.20 8.72 -8.09
CA PHE A 15 3.52 7.54 -8.89
C PHE A 15 3.83 6.33 -8.00
N ALA A 16 4.62 6.51 -6.94
CA ALA A 16 4.89 5.46 -5.96
C ALA A 16 3.63 4.98 -5.25
N SER A 17 2.70 5.89 -4.92
CA SER A 17 1.40 5.52 -4.34
C SER A 17 0.56 4.69 -5.30
N LEU A 18 0.53 5.03 -6.59
CA LEU A 18 -0.18 4.26 -7.61
C LEU A 18 0.42 2.86 -7.78
N LEU A 19 1.75 2.76 -7.82
CA LEU A 19 2.43 1.46 -7.86
C LEU A 19 2.15 0.64 -6.60
N CYS A 20 2.20 1.26 -5.43
CA CYS A 20 1.87 0.61 -4.16
C CYS A 20 0.45 0.06 -4.17
N LEU A 21 -0.52 0.83 -4.67
CA LEU A 21 -1.91 0.41 -4.79
C LEU A 21 -2.08 -0.77 -5.76
N GLY A 22 -1.37 -0.75 -6.89
CA GLY A 22 -1.31 -1.88 -7.82
C GLY A 22 -0.73 -3.14 -7.17
N LEU A 23 0.34 -3.01 -6.40
CA LEU A 23 0.95 -4.12 -5.66
C LEU A 23 0.02 -4.69 -4.58
N VAL A 24 -0.75 -3.85 -3.88
CA VAL A 24 -1.76 -4.31 -2.92
C VAL A 24 -2.82 -5.17 -3.61
N LEU A 25 -3.36 -4.68 -4.74
CA LEU A 25 -4.40 -5.40 -5.48
C LEU A 25 -3.86 -6.73 -6.03
N LEU A 26 -2.68 -6.70 -6.67
CA LEU A 26 -2.06 -7.88 -7.26
C LEU A 26 -1.64 -8.89 -6.20
N GLY A 27 -1.08 -8.42 -5.08
CA GLY A 27 -0.69 -9.27 -3.96
C GLY A 27 -1.88 -9.92 -3.26
N ASN A 28 -2.96 -9.17 -3.04
CA ASN A 28 -4.20 -9.74 -2.49
C ASN A 28 -4.83 -10.77 -3.43
N TYR A 29 -4.81 -10.51 -4.75
CA TYR A 29 -5.26 -11.48 -5.74
C TYR A 29 -4.42 -12.76 -5.71
N GLY A 30 -3.08 -12.64 -5.68
CA GLY A 30 -2.17 -13.78 -5.61
C GLY A 30 -2.33 -14.58 -4.32
N LEU A 31 -2.51 -13.90 -3.18
CA LEU A 31 -2.73 -14.55 -1.89
C LEU A 31 -4.05 -15.32 -1.87
N LEU A 32 -5.15 -14.72 -2.34
CA LEU A 32 -6.46 -15.41 -2.37
C LEU A 32 -6.48 -16.59 -3.35
N SER A 33 -5.76 -16.49 -4.48
CA SER A 33 -5.74 -17.54 -5.50
C SER A 33 -4.84 -18.72 -5.13
N ASN A 34 -3.69 -18.47 -4.50
CA ASN A 34 -2.65 -19.50 -4.29
C ASN A 34 -2.53 -19.95 -2.82
N MET A 35 -3.03 -19.16 -1.87
CA MET A 35 -3.03 -19.45 -0.44
C MET A 35 -4.45 -19.26 0.13
N PRO A 36 -5.38 -20.17 -0.19
CA PRO A 36 -6.73 -20.10 0.36
C PRO A 36 -6.69 -20.20 1.89
N ILE A 37 -7.37 -19.26 2.55
CA ILE A 37 -7.47 -19.18 4.02
C ILE A 37 -8.22 -20.40 4.57
N GLU A 38 -9.15 -20.94 3.80
CA GLU A 38 -9.89 -22.15 4.10
C GLU A 38 -9.33 -23.29 3.25
N VAL A 39 -8.61 -24.19 3.90
CA VAL A 39 -8.10 -25.40 3.25
C VAL A 39 -9.06 -26.53 3.62
N LYS A 40 -9.71 -27.11 2.61
CA LYS A 40 -10.57 -28.28 2.80
C LYS A 40 -9.68 -29.52 2.88
N ASP A 41 -9.68 -30.18 4.02
CA ASP A 41 -8.94 -31.42 4.18
C ASP A 41 -9.64 -32.52 3.36
N LEU A 42 -8.93 -33.06 2.35
CA LEU A 42 -9.45 -34.08 1.43
C LEU A 42 -9.84 -35.38 2.15
N THR A 43 -9.32 -35.60 3.36
CA THR A 43 -9.51 -36.87 4.09
C THR A 43 -10.65 -36.83 5.10
N THR A 44 -10.99 -35.66 5.64
CA THR A 44 -11.95 -35.52 6.75
C THR A 44 -13.16 -34.64 6.42
N ASN A 45 -13.23 -34.03 5.23
CA ASN A 45 -14.28 -33.06 4.84
C ASN A 45 -14.41 -31.87 5.83
N GLN A 46 -13.41 -31.64 6.68
CA GLN A 46 -13.36 -30.52 7.59
C GLN A 46 -12.64 -29.34 6.91
N THR A 47 -13.25 -28.15 7.01
CA THR A 47 -12.63 -26.89 6.60
C THR A 47 -11.72 -26.41 7.72
N HIS A 48 -10.41 -26.45 7.49
CA HIS A 48 -9.44 -25.92 8.44
C HIS A 48 -9.02 -24.51 8.03
N ILE A 49 -9.04 -23.59 8.99
CA ILE A 49 -8.54 -22.24 8.79
C ILE A 49 -7.03 -22.26 8.98
N ASP A 50 -6.29 -21.94 7.93
CA ASP A 50 -4.85 -21.85 8.02
C ASP A 50 -4.44 -20.47 8.57
N TYR A 51 -4.10 -20.47 9.86
CA TYR A 51 -3.65 -19.28 10.58
C TYR A 51 -2.40 -18.64 9.97
N ILE A 52 -1.52 -19.41 9.32
CA ILE A 52 -0.30 -18.88 8.70
C ILE A 52 -0.67 -18.01 7.50
N HIS A 53 -1.64 -18.45 6.69
CA HIS A 53 -2.15 -17.67 5.55
C HIS A 53 -2.83 -16.38 6.02
N ILE A 54 -3.59 -16.42 7.12
CA ILE A 54 -4.20 -15.21 7.71
C ILE A 54 -3.12 -14.22 8.15
N ILE A 55 -2.09 -14.69 8.88
CA ILE A 55 -1.00 -13.84 9.34
C ILE A 55 -0.28 -13.20 8.15
N PHE A 56 0.02 -13.98 7.10
CA PHE A 56 0.62 -13.46 5.87
C PHE A 56 -0.24 -12.39 5.21
N TYR A 57 -1.55 -12.62 5.10
CA TYR A 57 -2.49 -11.67 4.53
C TYR A 57 -2.53 -10.35 5.32
N VAL A 58 -2.61 -10.43 6.65
CA VAL A 58 -2.65 -9.26 7.53
C VAL A 58 -1.33 -8.48 7.45
N VAL A 59 -0.18 -9.15 7.58
CA VAL A 59 1.13 -8.49 7.54
C VAL A 59 1.37 -7.83 6.18
N PHE A 60 1.05 -8.53 5.08
CA PHE A 60 1.15 -7.99 3.73
C PHE A 60 0.33 -6.71 3.60
N ASN A 61 -0.95 -6.75 3.94
CA ASN A 61 -1.82 -5.58 3.84
C ASN A 61 -1.36 -4.44 4.76
N CYS A 62 -0.97 -4.72 6.01
CA CYS A 62 -0.47 -3.70 6.93
C CYS A 62 0.78 -3.01 6.40
N MET A 63 1.73 -3.74 5.82
CA MET A 63 2.97 -3.18 5.28
C MET A 63 2.68 -2.20 4.13
N PHE A 64 1.87 -2.61 3.16
CA PHE A 64 1.59 -1.79 1.99
C PHE A 64 0.62 -0.64 2.27
N VAL A 65 -0.42 -0.86 3.09
CA VAL A 65 -1.33 0.22 3.51
C VAL A 65 -0.60 1.25 4.36
N GLY A 66 0.28 0.80 5.28
CA GLY A 66 1.13 1.69 6.07
C GLY A 66 2.07 2.51 5.19
N PHE A 67 2.72 1.87 4.22
CA PHE A 67 3.60 2.55 3.26
C PHE A 67 2.83 3.56 2.41
N LEU A 68 1.64 3.21 1.92
CA LEU A 68 0.76 4.11 1.17
C LEU A 68 0.35 5.33 2.02
N GLY A 69 0.01 5.12 3.28
CA GLY A 69 -0.28 6.18 4.24
C GLY A 69 0.89 7.16 4.39
N CYS A 70 2.10 6.63 4.55
CA CYS A 70 3.32 7.44 4.64
C CYS A 70 3.58 8.26 3.35
N LEU A 71 3.39 7.66 2.17
CA LEU A 71 3.56 8.36 0.89
C LEU A 71 2.54 9.50 0.74
N LEU A 72 1.27 9.25 1.03
CA LEU A 72 0.22 10.26 0.95
C LEU A 72 0.43 11.38 1.96
N TRP A 73 0.88 11.06 3.17
CA TRP A 73 1.23 12.05 4.19
C TRP A 73 2.36 12.96 3.71
N ARG A 74 3.46 12.39 3.21
CA ARG A 74 4.60 13.16 2.68
C ARG A 74 4.21 14.02 1.49
N ALA A 75 3.36 13.50 0.59
CA ALA A 75 2.84 14.27 -0.53
C ALA A 75 2.01 15.48 -0.08
N LYS A 76 1.08 15.29 0.89
CA LYS A 76 0.28 16.39 1.46
C LYS A 76 1.16 17.43 2.14
N HIS A 77 2.12 16.99 2.95
CA HIS A 77 3.05 17.90 3.62
C HIS A 77 3.87 18.71 2.62
N SER A 78 4.39 18.07 1.56
CA SER A 78 5.11 18.76 0.48
C SER A 78 4.23 19.77 -0.26
N GLN A 79 2.94 19.46 -0.49
CA GLN A 79 1.99 20.41 -1.07
C GLN A 79 1.71 21.61 -0.16
N GLN A 80 1.58 21.40 1.15
CA GLN A 80 1.38 22.48 2.11
C GLN A 80 2.58 23.43 2.15
N GLN A 81 3.80 22.89 2.18
CA GLN A 81 5.03 23.67 2.12
C GLN A 81 5.15 24.46 0.82
N LEU A 82 4.77 23.86 -0.32
CA LEU A 82 4.74 24.55 -1.60
C LEU A 82 3.74 25.72 -1.60
N LYS A 83 2.54 25.53 -1.06
CA LYS A 83 1.53 26.60 -0.93
C LYS A 83 2.01 27.75 -0.05
N GLN A 84 2.64 27.44 1.08
CA GLN A 84 3.23 28.45 1.96
C GLN A 84 4.34 29.23 1.25
N TYR A 85 5.22 28.53 0.52
CA TYR A 85 6.28 29.17 -0.29
C TYR A 85 5.72 30.10 -1.37
N LEU A 86 4.62 29.72 -2.02
CA LEU A 86 3.97 30.53 -3.07
C LEU A 86 3.13 31.68 -2.51
N ALA A 87 2.66 31.60 -1.27
CA ALA A 87 1.90 32.68 -0.62
C ALA A 87 2.80 33.78 -0.02
N HIS A 88 4.09 33.49 0.17
CA HIS A 88 5.07 34.38 0.79
C HIS A 88 5.96 35.11 -0.23
N ASN A 89 5.79 34.82 -1.52
CA ASN A 89 6.42 35.45 -2.68
C ASN A 89 5.36 36.15 -3.54
#